data_AF-A0A6J1LGM8-F1
#
_entry.id   AF-A0A6J1LGM8-F1
#
_cell.length_a   1.000
_cell.length_b   1.000
_cell.length_c   1.000
_cell.angle_alpha   90.00
_cell.angle_beta   90.00
_cell.angle_gamma   90.00
#
_symmetry.space_group_name_H-M   'P 1'
#
loop_
_entity.id
_entity.type
_entity.pdbx_description
1 polymer ?
#
loop_
_entity_poly.entity_id
_entity_poly.type
_entity_poly.pdbx_seq_one_letter_code
_entity_poly.pdbx_strand_id
1 'polypeptide(L)'
;MSDANTKHDAEPLPSSEQEQQLQQVLQLHGQLKFEQSSLKRQLHTIQLHLSALSIENEHMEQSLEKLSQQTQQKQLFNQNIKQELMKSTHLAVNAQTRITFPHKFLVQIFRPFAEDQTLMEHCMHIDVELAKTMHTLRMQAYQAQELKYKDIIKKKQTVLASKLADKYEAKLSKNEQSQRLNAEQIRNHCFELLQDFLNETCTDKQHTSSYLAELKTLYDQETYDL
;
A
#
# COMPACT_ATOMS: atom_id res chain seq x y z
N MET A 1 -36.16 -98.69 -105.44
CA MET A 1 -35.27 -97.66 -106.01
C MET A 1 -35.52 -96.41 -105.17
N SER A 2 -34.83 -96.24 -104.04
CA SER A 2 -33.43 -95.75 -103.92
C SER A 2 -33.34 -94.37 -104.59
N ASP A 3 -33.20 -93.24 -103.90
CA ASP A 3 -32.17 -92.96 -102.91
C ASP A 3 -32.56 -92.00 -101.78
N ALA A 4 -31.79 -92.15 -100.70
CA ALA A 4 -31.91 -91.51 -99.40
C ALA A 4 -31.47 -90.03 -99.40
N ASN A 5 -32.20 -89.21 -98.64
CA ASN A 5 -31.85 -87.82 -98.36
C ASN A 5 -31.53 -87.71 -96.86
N THR A 6 -30.25 -87.74 -96.51
CA THR A 6 -29.77 -87.61 -95.13
C THR A 6 -29.47 -86.15 -94.83
N LYS A 7 -30.30 -85.53 -93.98
CA LYS A 7 -29.96 -84.27 -93.30
C LYS A 7 -28.89 -84.56 -92.25
N HIS A 8 -27.76 -83.87 -92.33
CA HIS A 8 -26.81 -83.79 -91.23
C HIS A 8 -27.08 -82.52 -90.42
N ASP A 9 -27.50 -82.73 -89.18
CA ASP A 9 -27.37 -81.76 -88.09
C ASP A 9 -25.89 -81.45 -87.89
N ALA A 10 -25.53 -80.16 -87.93
CA ALA A 10 -24.20 -79.69 -87.56
C ALA A 10 -24.22 -79.30 -86.08
N GLU A 11 -23.72 -80.20 -85.23
CA GLU A 11 -23.29 -79.85 -83.88
C GLU A 11 -22.11 -78.84 -83.95
N PRO A 12 -21.97 -77.94 -82.97
CA PRO A 12 -20.84 -77.01 -82.94
C PRO A 12 -19.55 -77.77 -82.62
N LEU A 13 -18.54 -77.62 -83.49
CA LEU A 13 -17.19 -78.15 -83.29
C LEU A 13 -16.56 -77.60 -82.00
N PRO A 14 -15.81 -78.43 -81.23
CA PRO A 14 -15.09 -77.98 -80.05
C PRO A 14 -13.89 -77.13 -80.49
N SER A 15 -13.81 -75.90 -80.02
CA SER A 15 -12.64 -75.02 -80.14
C SER A 15 -11.37 -75.72 -79.63
N SER A 16 -10.28 -75.62 -80.38
CA SER A 16 -8.97 -76.21 -80.05
C SER A 16 -8.48 -75.75 -78.66
N GLU A 17 -7.89 -76.65 -77.86
CA GLU A 17 -7.36 -76.35 -76.52
C GLU A 17 -6.39 -75.14 -76.52
N GLN A 18 -5.69 -74.91 -77.63
CA GLN A 18 -4.79 -73.77 -77.81
C GLN A 18 -5.53 -72.44 -77.98
N GLU A 19 -6.70 -72.42 -78.62
CA GLU A 19 -7.52 -71.21 -78.75
C GLU A 19 -8.20 -70.87 -77.42
N GLN A 20 -8.65 -71.88 -76.66
CA GLN A 20 -9.19 -71.67 -75.31
C GLN A 20 -8.13 -71.15 -74.32
N GLN A 21 -6.89 -71.66 -74.39
CA GLN A 21 -5.78 -71.15 -73.60
C GLN A 21 -5.41 -69.70 -73.98
N LEU A 22 -5.33 -69.38 -75.27
CA LEU A 22 -5.01 -68.03 -75.73
C LEU A 22 -6.09 -67.01 -75.29
N GLN A 23 -7.37 -67.42 -75.33
CA GLN A 23 -8.48 -66.59 -74.89
C GLN A 23 -8.48 -66.38 -73.36
N GLN A 24 -8.10 -67.40 -72.59
CA GLN A 24 -7.87 -67.27 -71.14
C GLN A 24 -6.72 -66.30 -70.81
N VAL A 25 -5.59 -66.40 -71.52
CA VAL A 25 -4.44 -65.51 -71.32
C VAL A 25 -4.79 -64.06 -71.66
N LEU A 26 -5.55 -63.82 -72.74
CA LEU A 26 -6.01 -62.48 -73.11
C LEU A 26 -6.99 -61.89 -72.07
N GLN A 27 -7.89 -62.69 -71.52
CA GLN A 27 -8.77 -62.26 -70.43
C GLN A 27 -7.98 -61.92 -69.17
N LEU A 28 -7.01 -62.75 -68.79
CA LEU A 28 -6.15 -62.52 -67.63
C LEU A 28 -5.32 -61.24 -67.79
N HIS A 29 -4.73 -61.03 -68.98
CA HIS A 29 -4.00 -59.80 -69.31
C HIS A 29 -4.92 -58.56 -69.26
N GLY A 30 -6.17 -58.69 -69.71
CA GLY A 30 -7.18 -57.64 -69.59
C GLY A 30 -7.48 -57.27 -68.13
N GLN A 31 -7.67 -58.28 -67.27
CA GLN A 31 -7.88 -58.09 -65.83
C GLN A 31 -6.65 -57.43 -65.17
N LEU A 32 -5.44 -57.90 -65.45
CA LEU A 32 -4.19 -57.32 -64.95
C LEU A 32 -4.00 -55.86 -65.36
N LYS A 33 -4.31 -55.50 -66.61
CA LYS A 33 -4.28 -54.09 -67.06
C LYS A 33 -5.31 -53.23 -66.33
N PHE A 34 -6.50 -53.77 -66.07
CA PHE A 34 -7.53 -53.06 -65.32
C PHE A 34 -7.10 -52.84 -63.86
N GLU A 35 -6.59 -53.88 -63.19
CA GLU A 35 -6.05 -53.79 -61.83
C GLU A 35 -4.88 -52.80 -61.75
N GLN A 36 -3.93 -52.85 -62.69
CA GLN A 36 -2.83 -51.89 -62.76
C GLN A 36 -3.33 -50.45 -62.88
N SER A 37 -4.35 -50.23 -63.72
CA SER A 37 -4.94 -48.90 -63.89
C SER A 37 -5.69 -48.43 -62.64
N SER A 38 -6.39 -49.35 -61.97
CA SER A 38 -7.07 -49.10 -60.69
C SER A 38 -6.06 -48.74 -59.58
N LEU A 39 -4.99 -49.52 -59.43
CA LEU A 39 -3.91 -49.26 -58.47
C LEU A 39 -3.21 -47.93 -58.74
N LYS A 40 -2.92 -47.59 -60.00
CA LYS A 40 -2.37 -46.28 -60.37
C LYS A 40 -3.29 -45.13 -59.95
N ARG A 41 -4.60 -45.28 -60.13
CA ARG A 41 -5.58 -44.28 -59.71
C ARG A 41 -5.63 -44.16 -58.18
N GLN A 42 -5.64 -45.28 -57.46
CA GLN A 42 -5.58 -45.27 -55.98
C GLN A 42 -4.30 -44.61 -55.46
N LEU A 43 -3.14 -44.92 -56.06
CA LEU A 43 -1.87 -44.32 -55.70
C LEU A 43 -1.87 -42.80 -55.93
N HIS A 44 -2.45 -42.34 -57.03
CA HIS A 44 -2.59 -40.90 -57.30
C HIS A 44 -3.52 -40.22 -56.29
N THR A 45 -4.64 -40.84 -55.93
CA THR A 45 -5.54 -40.31 -54.89
C THR A 45 -4.82 -40.19 -53.54
N ILE A 46 -4.05 -41.20 -53.15
CA ILE A 46 -3.27 -41.17 -51.90
C ILE A 46 -2.22 -40.04 -51.96
N GLN A 47 -1.51 -39.87 -53.07
CA GLN A 47 -0.56 -38.76 -53.25
C GLN A 47 -1.20 -37.39 -53.12
N LEU A 48 -2.40 -37.20 -53.68
CA LEU A 48 -3.17 -35.96 -53.54
C LEU A 48 -3.58 -35.72 -52.08
N HIS A 49 -4.06 -36.75 -51.38
CA HIS A 49 -4.37 -36.64 -49.95
C HIS A 49 -3.14 -36.30 -49.11
N LEU A 50 -2.00 -36.93 -49.39
CA LEU A 50 -0.74 -36.68 -48.68
C LEU A 50 -0.28 -35.23 -48.88
N SER A 51 -0.42 -34.72 -50.11
CA SER A 51 -0.11 -33.32 -50.43
C SER A 51 -1.05 -32.34 -49.71
N ALA A 52 -2.36 -32.64 -49.68
CA ALA A 52 -3.34 -31.81 -48.98
C ALA A 52 -3.08 -31.78 -47.47
N LEU A 53 -2.83 -32.94 -46.85
CA LEU A 53 -2.45 -33.06 -45.44
C LEU A 53 -1.15 -32.34 -45.13
N SER A 54 -0.17 -32.37 -46.03
CA SER A 54 1.09 -31.64 -45.86
C SER A 54 0.86 -30.12 -45.81
N ILE A 55 0.02 -29.59 -46.70
CA ILE A 55 -0.33 -28.16 -46.71
C ILE A 55 -1.10 -27.79 -45.44
N GLU A 56 -2.03 -28.64 -45.00
CA GLU A 56 -2.80 -28.41 -43.77
C GLU A 56 -1.91 -28.42 -42.52
N ASN A 57 -0.98 -29.37 -42.42
CA ASN A 57 -0.01 -29.42 -41.33
C ASN A 57 0.88 -28.16 -41.31
N GLU A 58 1.41 -27.74 -42.45
CA GLU A 58 2.24 -26.54 -42.52
C GLU A 58 1.45 -25.30 -42.10
N HIS A 59 0.19 -25.17 -42.53
CA HIS A 59 -0.67 -24.09 -42.07
C HIS A 59 -0.92 -24.16 -40.56
N MET A 60 -1.20 -25.35 -40.01
CA MET A 60 -1.45 -25.54 -38.58
C MET A 60 -0.23 -25.18 -37.74
N GLU A 61 0.98 -25.58 -38.16
CA GLU A 61 2.25 -25.23 -37.51
C GLU A 61 2.47 -23.72 -37.48
N GLN A 62 2.28 -23.04 -38.62
CA GLN A 62 2.38 -21.58 -38.69
C GLN A 62 1.35 -20.87 -37.78
N SER A 63 0.14 -21.40 -37.68
CA SER A 63 -0.90 -20.87 -36.79
C SER A 63 -0.53 -21.05 -35.32
N LEU A 64 0.00 -22.21 -34.95
CA LEU A 64 0.48 -22.49 -33.59
C LEU A 64 1.64 -21.58 -33.20
N GLU A 65 2.59 -21.36 -34.11
CA GLU A 65 3.71 -20.46 -33.87
C GLU A 65 3.24 -19.03 -33.62
N LYS A 66 2.33 -18.51 -34.46
CA LYS A 66 1.72 -17.17 -34.27
C LYS A 66 1.00 -17.06 -32.93
N LEU A 67 0.21 -18.08 -32.56
CA LEU A 67 -0.52 -18.10 -31.29
C LEU A 67 0.44 -18.11 -30.09
N SER A 68 1.52 -18.89 -30.17
CA SER A 68 2.57 -18.94 -29.15
C SER A 68 3.23 -17.57 -28.95
N GLN A 69 3.63 -16.92 -30.04
CA GLN A 69 4.23 -15.58 -30.00
C GLN A 69 3.26 -14.54 -29.40
N GLN A 70 1.99 -14.54 -29.81
CA GLN A 70 0.98 -13.64 -29.24
C GLN A 70 0.76 -13.88 -27.75
N THR A 71 0.77 -15.14 -27.32
CA THR A 71 0.61 -15.51 -25.91
C THR A 71 1.79 -15.02 -25.08
N GLN A 72 3.01 -15.20 -25.59
CA GLN A 72 4.22 -14.71 -24.93
C GLN A 72 4.23 -13.18 -24.81
N GLN A 73 3.88 -12.46 -25.89
CA GLN A 73 3.78 -11.00 -25.86
C GLN A 73 2.74 -10.52 -24.83
N LYS A 74 1.56 -11.13 -24.79
CA LYS A 74 0.52 -10.81 -23.80
C LYS A 74 0.99 -11.09 -22.37
N GLN A 75 1.72 -12.18 -22.15
CA GLN A 75 2.28 -12.49 -20.82
C GLN A 75 3.29 -11.44 -20.38
N LEU A 76 4.23 -11.05 -21.25
CA LEU A 76 5.22 -10.01 -20.95
C LEU A 76 4.57 -8.66 -20.65
N PHE A 77 3.58 -8.28 -21.46
CA PHE A 77 2.81 -7.06 -21.24
C PHE A 77 2.10 -7.05 -19.87
N ASN A 78 1.42 -8.15 -19.53
CA ASN A 78 0.76 -8.28 -18.22
C ASN A 78 1.75 -8.27 -17.05
N GLN A 79 2.92 -8.89 -17.20
CA GLN A 79 3.97 -8.85 -16.18
C GLN A 79 4.48 -7.42 -15.96
N ASN A 80 4.68 -6.65 -17.04
CA ASN A 80 5.12 -5.26 -16.95
C ASN A 80 4.07 -4.39 -16.25
N ILE A 81 2.78 -4.50 -16.62
CA ILE A 81 1.68 -3.81 -15.94
C ILE A 81 1.67 -4.13 -14.45
N LYS A 82 1.77 -5.41 -14.10
CA LYS A 82 1.79 -5.85 -12.71
C LYS A 82 2.96 -5.24 -11.94
N GLN A 83 4.16 -5.26 -12.52
CA GLN A 83 5.34 -4.67 -11.88
C GLN A 83 5.18 -3.17 -11.64
N GLU A 84 4.70 -2.43 -12.64
CA GLU A 84 4.54 -0.98 -12.53
C GLU A 84 3.44 -0.59 -11.53
N LEU A 85 2.32 -1.35 -11.50
CA LEU A 85 1.26 -1.15 -10.52
C LEU A 85 1.74 -1.45 -9.09
N MET A 86 2.51 -2.52 -8.90
CA MET A 86 3.07 -2.86 -7.59
C MET A 86 4.06 -1.81 -7.11
N LYS A 87 4.91 -1.31 -7.99
CA LYS A 87 5.86 -0.22 -7.69
C LYS A 87 5.12 1.07 -7.32
N SER A 88 4.13 1.46 -8.10
CA SER A 88 3.31 2.66 -7.84
C SER A 88 2.53 2.53 -6.55
N THR A 89 2.02 1.32 -6.24
CA THR A 89 1.39 1.01 -4.95
C THR A 89 2.34 1.20 -3.79
N HIS A 90 3.57 0.68 -3.91
CA HIS A 90 4.54 0.83 -2.85
C HIS A 90 4.91 2.30 -2.61
N LEU A 91 5.11 3.07 -3.67
CA LEU A 91 5.34 4.52 -3.58
C LEU A 91 4.16 5.24 -2.96
N ALA A 92 2.93 4.92 -3.38
CA ALA A 92 1.72 5.54 -2.87
C ALA A 92 1.56 5.28 -1.38
N VAL A 93 1.78 4.05 -0.91
CA VAL A 93 1.74 3.68 0.52
C VAL A 93 2.82 4.40 1.31
N ASN A 94 4.06 4.42 0.81
CA ASN A 94 5.19 5.05 1.50
C ASN A 94 5.05 6.58 1.58
N ALA A 95 4.31 7.20 0.66
CA ALA A 95 4.02 8.63 0.69
C ALA A 95 2.95 9.02 1.73
N GLN A 96 2.21 8.05 2.28
CA GLN A 96 1.17 8.33 3.27
C GLN A 96 1.77 8.46 4.67
N THR A 97 1.26 9.43 5.42
CA THR A 97 1.50 9.54 6.87
C THR A 97 0.20 9.31 7.62
N ARG A 98 0.28 9.07 8.94
CA ARG A 98 -0.90 8.96 9.81
C ARG A 98 -1.84 10.17 9.67
N ILE A 99 -1.30 11.36 9.39
CA ILE A 99 -2.05 12.61 9.29
C ILE A 99 -2.61 12.78 7.88
N THR A 100 -1.82 12.49 6.85
CA THR A 100 -2.18 12.75 5.45
C THR A 100 -2.99 11.63 4.80
N PHE A 101 -3.04 10.43 5.38
CA PHE A 101 -3.81 9.33 4.80
C PHE A 101 -5.32 9.63 4.74
N PRO A 102 -6.05 9.29 3.67
CA PRO A 102 -5.56 9.02 2.32
C PRO A 102 -5.44 10.35 1.56
N HIS A 103 -4.26 10.66 1.05
CA HIS A 103 -4.06 11.78 0.14
C HIS A 103 -3.71 11.27 -1.25
N LYS A 104 -4.64 11.46 -2.20
CA LYS A 104 -4.49 11.09 -3.62
C LYS A 104 -3.96 9.66 -3.79
N PHE A 105 -4.45 8.72 -2.99
CA PHE A 105 -3.89 7.39 -2.85
C PHE A 105 -4.05 6.58 -4.15
N LEU A 106 -5.29 6.44 -4.64
CA LEU A 106 -5.56 5.73 -5.89
C LEU A 106 -4.99 6.48 -7.10
N VAL A 107 -5.07 7.82 -7.09
CA VAL A 107 -4.45 8.65 -8.14
C VAL A 107 -2.94 8.40 -8.24
N GLN A 108 -2.25 8.16 -7.13
CA GLN A 108 -0.82 7.82 -7.14
C GLN A 108 -0.58 6.39 -7.62
N ILE A 109 -1.44 5.43 -7.25
CA ILE A 109 -1.35 4.03 -7.68
C ILE A 109 -1.52 3.91 -9.20
N PHE A 110 -2.53 4.57 -9.75
CA PHE A 110 -2.89 4.49 -11.17
C PHE A 110 -2.25 5.57 -12.03
N ARG A 111 -1.31 6.36 -11.47
CA ARG A 111 -0.54 7.36 -12.21
C ARG A 111 0.09 6.84 -13.52
N PRO A 112 0.60 5.59 -13.62
CA PRO A 112 1.11 5.07 -14.89
C PRO A 112 0.07 5.00 -16.01
N PHE A 113 -1.22 5.02 -15.66
CA PHE A 113 -2.36 4.97 -16.59
C PHE A 113 -3.05 6.33 -16.73
N ALA A 114 -2.35 7.43 -16.47
CA ALA A 114 -2.92 8.78 -16.47
C ALA A 114 -3.47 9.24 -17.83
N GLU A 115 -3.14 8.53 -18.91
CA GLU A 115 -3.72 8.76 -20.24
C GLU A 115 -5.23 8.44 -20.30
N ASP A 116 -5.72 7.54 -19.43
CA ASP A 116 -7.14 7.26 -19.28
C ASP A 116 -7.77 8.28 -18.31
N GLN A 117 -8.29 9.36 -18.89
CA GLN A 117 -8.98 10.43 -18.17
C GLN A 117 -10.13 9.91 -17.30
N THR A 118 -10.89 8.93 -17.80
CA THR A 118 -12.08 8.39 -17.12
C THR A 118 -11.68 7.59 -15.90
N LEU A 119 -10.62 6.78 -16.01
CA LEU A 119 -10.03 6.07 -14.88
C LEU A 119 -9.53 7.07 -13.82
N MET A 120 -8.81 8.11 -14.23
CA MET A 120 -8.27 9.11 -13.31
C MET A 120 -9.35 9.87 -12.56
N GLU A 121 -10.43 10.26 -13.24
CA GLU A 121 -11.60 10.90 -12.62
C GLU A 121 -12.26 9.99 -11.58
N HIS A 122 -12.44 8.71 -11.89
CA HIS A 122 -12.95 7.73 -10.91
C HIS A 122 -12.00 7.56 -9.72
N CYS A 123 -10.69 7.45 -9.95
CA CYS A 123 -9.71 7.37 -8.87
C CYS A 123 -9.76 8.60 -7.97
N MET A 124 -9.85 9.80 -8.54
CA MET A 124 -9.97 11.05 -7.79
C MET A 124 -11.25 11.08 -6.95
N HIS A 125 -12.38 10.65 -7.51
CA HIS A 125 -13.65 10.60 -6.79
C HIS A 125 -13.58 9.64 -5.60
N ILE A 126 -13.05 8.44 -5.80
CA ILE A 126 -12.90 7.44 -4.73
C ILE A 126 -11.94 7.96 -3.66
N ASP A 127 -10.83 8.60 -4.04
CA ASP A 127 -9.90 9.21 -3.08
C ASP A 127 -10.58 10.26 -2.19
N VAL A 128 -11.49 11.07 -2.74
CA VAL A 128 -12.27 12.06 -1.99
C VAL A 128 -13.22 11.38 -1.00
N GLU A 129 -13.96 10.36 -1.44
CA GLU A 129 -14.89 9.62 -0.57
C GLU A 129 -14.15 8.84 0.53
N LEU A 130 -12.99 8.28 0.21
CA LEU A 130 -12.13 7.62 1.19
C LEU A 130 -11.61 8.62 2.23
N ALA A 131 -11.22 9.82 1.81
CA ALA A 131 -10.78 10.88 2.72
C ALA A 131 -11.89 11.31 3.69
N LYS A 132 -13.13 11.46 3.20
CA LYS A 132 -14.31 11.76 4.05
C LYS A 132 -14.54 10.64 5.07
N THR A 133 -14.55 9.39 4.62
CA THR A 133 -14.75 8.22 5.51
C THR A 133 -13.67 8.15 6.59
N MET A 134 -12.40 8.31 6.22
CA MET A 134 -11.30 8.30 7.18
C MET A 134 -11.34 9.49 8.14
N HIS A 135 -11.79 10.66 7.69
CA HIS A 135 -12.00 11.80 8.58
C HIS A 135 -13.07 11.49 9.64
N THR A 136 -14.22 10.94 9.23
CA THR A 136 -15.29 10.53 10.14
C THR A 136 -14.79 9.51 11.17
N LEU A 137 -14.07 8.48 10.73
CA LEU A 137 -13.47 7.48 11.62
C LEU A 137 -12.51 8.10 12.63
N ARG A 138 -11.65 9.04 12.19
CA ARG A 138 -10.74 9.76 13.09
C ARG A 138 -11.52 10.55 14.12
N MET A 139 -12.54 11.30 13.70
CA MET A 139 -13.34 12.12 14.62
C MET A 139 -14.07 11.26 15.65
N GLN A 140 -14.65 10.12 15.24
CA GLN A 140 -15.26 9.17 16.17
C GLN A 140 -14.26 8.61 17.18
N ALA A 141 -13.05 8.24 16.72
CA ALA A 141 -12.00 7.77 17.61
C ALA A 141 -11.53 8.86 18.59
N TYR A 142 -11.44 10.12 18.15
CA TYR A 142 -11.14 11.25 19.01
C TYR A 142 -12.22 11.47 20.07
N GLN A 143 -13.50 11.52 19.66
CA GLN A 143 -14.63 11.69 20.58
C GLN A 143 -14.70 10.57 21.63
N ALA A 144 -14.46 9.33 21.23
CA ALA A 144 -14.40 8.19 22.15
C ALA A 144 -13.30 8.35 23.23
N GLN A 145 -12.19 9.01 22.89
CA GLN A 145 -11.09 9.26 23.82
C GLN A 145 -11.21 10.60 24.56
N GLU A 146 -12.00 11.54 24.05
CA GLU A 146 -12.15 12.89 24.59
C GLU A 146 -12.62 12.87 26.03
N LEU A 147 -13.61 12.04 26.37
CA LEU A 147 -14.11 11.89 27.74
C LEU A 147 -12.98 11.49 28.71
N LYS A 148 -12.14 10.53 28.30
CA LYS A 148 -11.00 10.07 29.11
C LYS A 148 -9.96 11.18 29.29
N TYR A 149 -9.64 11.92 28.23
CA TYR A 149 -8.65 13.00 28.33
C TYR A 149 -9.18 14.21 29.10
N LYS A 150 -10.47 14.53 29.00
CA LYS A 150 -11.09 15.65 29.72
C LYS A 150 -10.92 15.52 31.24
N ASP A 151 -11.13 14.32 31.78
CA ASP A 151 -10.92 14.06 33.21
C ASP A 151 -9.45 14.16 33.62
N ILE A 152 -8.54 13.65 32.78
CA ILE A 152 -7.10 13.75 33.02
C ILE A 152 -6.64 15.21 33.00
N ILE A 153 -7.11 15.99 32.02
CA ILE A 153 -6.80 17.42 31.88
C ILE A 153 -7.33 18.19 33.09
N LYS A 154 -8.58 17.96 33.51
CA LYS A 154 -9.18 18.61 34.67
C LYS A 154 -8.37 18.34 35.94
N LYS A 155 -7.98 17.08 36.19
CA LYS A 155 -7.12 16.72 37.32
C LYS A 155 -5.74 17.37 37.25
N LYS A 156 -5.13 17.46 36.07
CA LYS A 156 -3.84 18.17 35.91
C LYS A 156 -3.98 19.66 36.15
N GLN A 157 -5.05 20.29 35.68
CA GLN A 157 -5.31 21.70 35.90
C GLN A 157 -5.48 22.03 37.38
N THR A 158 -6.23 21.23 38.14
CA THR A 158 -6.39 21.46 39.59
C THR A 158 -5.07 21.31 40.34
N VAL A 159 -4.27 20.29 40.01
CA VAL A 159 -2.94 20.09 40.62
C VAL A 159 -2.00 21.26 40.29
N LEU A 160 -1.99 21.74 39.05
CA LEU A 160 -1.16 22.87 38.64
C LEU A 160 -1.60 24.18 39.29
N ALA A 161 -2.91 24.41 39.43
CA ALA A 161 -3.45 25.58 40.11
C ALA A 161 -3.05 25.60 41.59
N SER A 162 -3.16 24.47 42.29
CA SER A 162 -2.70 24.34 43.68
C SER A 162 -1.19 24.61 43.80
N LYS A 163 -0.36 23.97 42.97
CA LYS A 163 1.09 24.23 42.98
C LYS A 163 1.46 25.69 42.70
N LEU A 164 0.66 26.36 41.87
CA LEU A 164 0.88 27.78 41.58
C LEU A 164 0.53 28.64 42.79
N ALA A 165 -0.58 28.34 43.48
CA ALA A 165 -0.96 29.01 44.72
C ALA A 165 0.14 28.86 45.78
N ASP A 166 0.57 27.62 46.06
CA ASP A 166 1.63 27.33 47.04
C ASP A 166 2.93 28.08 46.72
N LYS A 167 3.30 28.18 45.43
CA LYS A 167 4.48 28.91 44.99
C LYS A 167 4.39 30.40 45.28
N TYR A 168 3.22 31.01 45.07
CA TYR A 168 3.03 32.44 45.33
C TYR A 168 2.92 32.72 46.83
N GLU A 169 2.25 31.86 47.59
CA GLU A 169 2.18 31.96 49.05
C GLU A 169 3.57 31.86 49.67
N ALA A 170 4.38 30.88 49.27
CA ALA A 170 5.78 30.77 49.72
C ALA A 170 6.61 32.01 49.36
N LYS A 171 6.36 32.63 48.19
CA LYS A 171 7.05 33.86 47.78
C LYS A 171 6.62 35.06 48.64
N LEU A 172 5.34 35.16 48.99
CA LEU A 172 4.81 36.20 49.88
C LEU A 172 5.39 36.04 51.28
N SER A 173 5.34 34.84 51.87
CA SER A 173 5.90 34.59 53.20
C SER A 173 7.40 34.90 53.26
N LYS A 174 8.16 34.55 52.21
CA LYS A 174 9.59 34.91 52.13
C LYS A 174 9.80 36.42 52.07
N ASN A 175 8.94 37.14 51.35
CA ASN A 175 9.02 38.60 51.26
C ASN A 175 8.66 39.26 52.60
N GLU A 176 7.61 38.79 53.29
CA GLU A 176 7.24 39.26 54.62
C GLU A 176 8.36 39.02 55.64
N GLN A 177 8.97 37.82 55.63
CA GLN A 177 10.12 37.53 56.48
C GLN A 177 11.29 38.46 56.18
N SER A 178 11.59 38.70 54.90
CA SER A 178 12.66 39.62 54.50
C SER A 178 12.37 41.06 54.92
N GLN A 179 11.11 41.49 54.85
CA GLN A 179 10.69 42.82 55.28
C GLN A 179 10.84 42.98 56.80
N ARG A 180 10.43 41.98 57.58
CA ARG A 180 10.62 41.96 59.05
C ARG A 180 12.09 42.07 59.43
N LEU A 181 12.94 41.25 58.80
CA LEU A 181 14.40 41.29 59.02
C LEU A 181 15.01 42.64 58.64
N ASN A 182 14.60 43.23 57.51
CA ASN A 182 15.10 44.55 57.10
C ASN A 182 14.64 45.65 58.05
N ALA A 183 13.38 45.62 58.49
CA ALA A 183 12.86 46.57 59.47
C ALA A 183 13.66 46.49 60.79
N GLU A 184 13.95 45.27 61.27
CA GLU A 184 14.79 45.04 62.44
C GLU A 184 16.22 45.56 62.24
N GLN A 185 16.82 45.35 61.07
CA GLN A 185 18.15 45.85 60.73
C GLN A 185 18.22 47.39 60.69
N ILE A 186 17.28 48.04 60.01
CA ILE A 186 17.19 49.51 59.94
C ILE A 186 17.05 50.06 61.35
N ARG A 187 16.17 49.46 62.13
CA ARG A 187 15.88 49.85 63.49
C ARG A 187 17.14 49.76 64.37
N ASN A 188 17.84 48.64 64.35
CA ASN A 188 19.10 48.46 65.08
C ASN A 188 20.16 49.47 64.62
N HIS A 189 20.27 49.72 63.32
CA HIS A 189 21.20 50.70 62.77
C HIS A 189 20.88 52.15 63.23
N CYS A 190 19.61 52.53 63.26
CA CYS A 190 19.19 53.82 63.81
C CYS A 190 19.55 53.96 65.29
N PHE A 191 19.41 52.88 66.06
CA PHE A 191 19.83 52.87 67.47
C PHE A 191 21.34 53.02 67.61
N GLU A 192 22.14 52.30 66.81
CA GLU A 192 23.61 52.45 66.76
C GLU A 192 24.01 53.89 66.43
N LEU A 193 23.41 54.51 65.40
CA LEU A 193 23.68 55.91 65.06
C LEU A 193 23.34 56.88 66.19
N LEU A 194 22.25 56.62 66.93
CA LEU A 194 21.89 57.42 68.10
C LEU A 194 22.91 57.23 69.24
N GLN A 195 23.40 56.01 69.46
CA GLN A 195 24.46 55.73 70.42
C GLN A 195 25.74 56.49 70.06
N ASP A 196 26.17 56.42 68.81
CA ASP A 196 27.36 57.10 68.32
C ASP A 196 27.22 58.62 68.49
N PHE A 197 26.08 59.20 68.08
CA PHE A 197 25.80 60.62 68.24
C PHE A 197 25.87 61.09 69.70
N LEU A 198 25.25 60.35 70.63
CA LEU A 198 25.25 60.70 72.05
C LEU A 198 26.65 60.54 72.67
N ASN A 199 27.42 59.54 72.25
CA ASN A 199 28.79 59.33 72.70
C ASN A 199 29.76 60.41 72.19
N GLU A 200 29.54 60.95 70.99
CA GLU A 200 30.33 62.04 70.42
C GLU A 200 29.99 63.42 71.01
N THR A 201 28.71 63.67 71.30
CA THR A 201 28.21 65.01 71.64
C THR A 201 28.18 65.29 73.14
N CYS A 202 28.07 64.25 73.99
CA CYS A 202 27.96 64.42 75.45
C CYS A 202 29.31 64.28 76.16
N THR A 203 29.65 65.25 77.01
CA THR A 203 30.88 65.25 77.81
C THR A 203 30.82 64.33 79.04
N ASP A 204 29.61 64.06 79.57
CA ASP A 204 29.40 63.14 80.70
C ASP A 204 29.16 61.70 80.22
N LYS A 205 30.25 60.97 80.05
CA LYS A 205 30.23 59.59 79.54
C LYS A 205 29.51 58.63 80.48
N GLN A 206 29.50 58.89 81.79
CA GLN A 206 28.91 57.99 82.77
C GLN A 206 27.38 58.08 82.76
N HIS A 207 26.85 59.30 82.68
CA HIS A 207 25.41 59.52 82.51
C HIS A 207 24.92 59.00 81.16
N THR A 208 25.65 59.27 80.06
CA THR A 208 25.27 58.78 78.72
C THR A 208 25.22 57.26 78.64
N SER A 209 26.18 56.56 79.26
CA SER A 209 26.19 55.09 79.27
C SER A 209 25.00 54.50 80.05
N SER A 210 24.58 55.11 81.16
CA SER A 210 23.40 54.65 81.93
C SER A 210 22.12 54.88 81.15
N TYR A 211 21.98 56.06 80.52
CA TYR A 211 20.83 56.41 79.70
C TYR A 211 20.68 55.50 78.46
N LEU A 212 21.79 55.18 77.78
CA LEU A 212 21.77 54.24 76.64
C LEU A 212 21.40 52.81 77.04
N ALA A 213 21.78 52.38 78.25
CA ALA A 213 21.39 51.07 78.77
C ALA A 213 19.88 51.00 79.03
N GLU A 214 19.31 52.02 79.68
CA GLU A 214 17.86 52.13 79.90
C GLU A 214 17.09 52.21 78.57
N LEU A 215 17.56 53.04 77.63
CA LEU A 215 16.93 53.18 76.33
C LEU A 215 16.96 51.87 75.52
N LYS A 216 18.06 51.10 75.59
CA LYS A 216 18.14 49.78 74.96
C LYS A 216 17.12 48.80 75.54
N THR A 217 16.96 48.78 76.87
CA THR A 217 15.98 47.90 77.51
C THR A 217 14.54 48.22 77.12
N LEU A 218 14.20 49.51 76.96
CA LEU A 218 12.88 49.93 76.47
C LEU A 218 12.67 49.54 75.00
N TYR A 219 13.71 49.69 74.18
CA TYR A 219 13.68 49.34 72.77
C TYR A 219 13.48 47.84 72.54
N ASP A 220 14.18 47.02 73.32
CA ASP A 220 14.04 45.57 73.28
C ASP A 220 12.67 45.12 73.81
N GLN A 221 12.09 45.80 74.81
CA GLN A 221 10.75 45.49 75.32
C GLN A 221 9.62 45.76 74.30
N GLU A 222 9.63 46.90 73.61
CA GLU A 222 8.65 47.19 72.54
C GLU A 222 8.80 46.25 71.34
N THR A 223 9.91 45.52 71.22
CA THR A 223 10.17 44.57 70.13
C THR A 223 9.40 43.25 70.28
N TYR A 224 9.07 42.83 71.50
CA TYR A 224 8.49 41.50 71.75
C TYR A 224 6.95 41.51 71.90
N ASP A 225 6.31 42.69 71.89
CA ASP A 225 4.85 42.88 72.05
C ASP A 225 4.10 43.16 70.72
N LEU A 226 4.73 42.96 69.55
CA LEU A 226 4.18 43.12 68.19
C LEU A 226 4.30 41.83 67.35
#